data_AF-A0A1H4LI39-F1
#
_entry.id   AF-A0A1H4LI39-F1
#
_cell.length_a   1.000
_cell.length_b   1.000
_cell.length_c   1.000
_cell.angle_alpha   90.00
_cell.angle_beta   90.00
_cell.angle_gamma   90.00
#
_symmetry.space_group_name_H-M   'P 1'
#
loop_
_entity.id
_entity.type
_entity.pdbx_description
1 polymer ?
#
loop_
_entity_poly.entity_id
_entity_poly.type
_entity_poly.pdbx_seq_one_letter_code
_entity_poly.pdbx_strand_id
1 'polypeptide(L)'
;MTAPKTGIIAGLRLKLHHLHTGESIDVAYKEGGQYSDQGVGMLNHFLRDHRTQDTADYDPREFDLLHALLVKLGKPNATIDIVCGYRTPFSNNFLRTRSADTGVAEHSQHMLSKAIDIRIPGVSTLKLRNAALALGMGGVGYYPTSQFVHVDVGPVRQWQFGGGRGTQMASTHTRKHGRRRA
;
A
#
# COMPACT_ATOMS: atom_id res chain seq x y z
N MET A 1 -4.57 -33.71 -34.86
CA MET A 1 -3.60 -33.27 -33.84
C MET A 1 -3.97 -31.87 -33.42
N THR A 2 -4.71 -31.73 -32.32
CA THR A 2 -5.13 -30.45 -31.75
C THR A 2 -3.96 -29.87 -30.96
N ALA A 3 -3.46 -28.70 -31.38
CA ALA A 3 -2.48 -27.96 -30.60
C ALA A 3 -3.05 -27.59 -29.22
N PRO A 4 -2.26 -27.66 -28.14
CA PRO A 4 -2.72 -27.19 -26.85
C PRO A 4 -2.98 -25.68 -26.93
N LYS A 5 -4.20 -25.25 -26.59
CA LYS A 5 -4.46 -23.86 -26.23
C LYS A 5 -3.74 -23.62 -24.91
N THR A 6 -2.48 -23.18 -24.97
CA THR A 6 -1.80 -22.58 -23.83
C THR A 6 -2.67 -21.43 -23.38
N GLY A 7 -3.41 -21.62 -22.29
CA GLY A 7 -4.08 -20.52 -21.61
C GLY A 7 -3.00 -19.49 -21.32
N ILE A 8 -3.07 -18.34 -21.98
CA ILE A 8 -2.21 -17.21 -21.66
C ILE A 8 -2.47 -16.95 -20.18
N ILE A 9 -1.54 -17.30 -19.30
CA ILE A 9 -1.56 -16.78 -17.94
C ILE A 9 -1.23 -15.31 -18.11
N ALA A 10 -2.28 -14.49 -18.22
CA ALA A 10 -2.16 -13.07 -18.41
C ALA A 10 -1.33 -12.49 -17.26
N GLY A 11 -0.33 -11.68 -17.60
CA GLY A 11 0.52 -11.03 -16.61
C GLY A 11 -0.27 -10.07 -15.72
N LEU A 12 0.17 -9.88 -14.48
CA LEU A 12 -0.39 -8.86 -13.60
C LEU A 12 0.19 -7.50 -13.98
N ARG A 13 -0.71 -6.52 -14.09
CA ARG A 13 -0.42 -5.17 -14.59
C ARG A 13 -0.97 -4.12 -13.63
N LEU A 14 -0.25 -3.00 -13.50
CA LEU A 14 -0.69 -1.85 -12.71
C LEU A 14 -0.63 -0.58 -13.55
N LYS A 15 -1.71 0.21 -13.45
CA LYS A 15 -1.81 1.58 -13.96
C LYS A 15 -1.75 2.51 -12.77
N LEU A 16 -0.70 3.33 -12.68
CA LEU A 16 -0.50 4.23 -11.56
C LEU A 16 -0.33 5.67 -12.04
N HIS A 17 -0.80 6.62 -11.26
CA HIS A 17 -0.60 8.05 -11.47
C HIS A 17 -0.12 8.69 -10.16
N HIS A 18 1.02 9.37 -10.17
CA HIS A 18 1.65 9.89 -8.95
C HIS A 18 1.27 11.35 -8.72
N LEU A 19 0.54 11.62 -7.63
CA LEU A 19 -0.08 12.94 -7.40
C LEU A 19 0.93 14.08 -7.16
N HIS A 20 2.13 13.78 -6.65
CA HIS A 20 3.16 14.80 -6.45
C HIS A 20 4.04 15.07 -7.69
N THR A 21 4.35 14.06 -8.51
CA THR A 21 5.25 14.21 -9.66
C THR A 21 4.48 14.42 -10.98
N GLY A 22 3.19 14.07 -11.03
CA GLY A 22 2.38 14.05 -12.25
C GLY A 22 2.68 12.89 -13.19
N GLU A 23 3.62 12.01 -12.83
CA GLU A 23 4.01 10.86 -13.65
C GLU A 23 2.88 9.83 -13.73
N SER A 24 2.76 9.17 -14.87
CA SER A 24 1.88 8.01 -15.05
C SER A 24 2.66 6.83 -15.62
N ILE A 25 2.30 5.62 -15.19
CA ILE A 25 2.90 4.38 -15.68
C ILE A 25 1.82 3.32 -15.89
N ASP A 26 2.05 2.47 -16.89
CA ASP A 26 1.24 1.27 -17.14
C ASP A 26 2.20 0.10 -17.38
N VAL A 27 2.37 -0.76 -16.38
CA VAL A 27 3.48 -1.72 -16.31
C VAL A 27 3.00 -3.12 -15.94
N ALA A 28 3.45 -4.12 -16.71
CA ALA A 28 3.33 -5.52 -16.34
C ALA A 28 4.48 -5.84 -15.38
N TYR A 29 4.17 -6.22 -14.13
CA TYR A 29 5.17 -6.48 -13.09
C TYR A 29 5.29 -7.97 -12.75
N LYS A 30 4.38 -8.80 -13.27
CA LYS A 30 4.39 -10.25 -13.04
C LYS A 30 3.91 -10.97 -14.28
N GLU A 31 4.67 -11.94 -14.79
CA GLU A 31 4.35 -12.71 -15.99
C GLU A 31 4.62 -14.19 -15.74
N GLY A 32 3.70 -15.08 -16.16
CA GLY A 32 3.85 -16.52 -15.90
C GLY A 32 3.98 -16.88 -14.41
N GLY A 33 3.46 -16.03 -13.51
CA GLY A 33 3.57 -16.19 -12.06
C GLY A 33 4.89 -15.70 -11.44
N GLN A 34 5.86 -15.26 -12.24
CA GLN A 34 7.14 -14.71 -11.77
C GLN A 34 7.14 -13.19 -11.85
N TYR A 35 7.81 -12.52 -10.91
CA TYR A 35 7.98 -11.07 -10.99
C TYR A 35 8.95 -10.72 -12.13
N SER A 36 8.62 -9.66 -12.88
CA SER A 36 9.48 -9.11 -13.91
C SER A 36 10.47 -8.14 -13.28
N ASP A 37 11.78 -8.42 -13.36
CA ASP A 37 12.83 -7.53 -12.83
C ASP A 37 12.71 -6.12 -13.42
N GLN A 38 12.43 -6.03 -14.73
CA GLN A 38 12.20 -4.77 -15.41
C GLN A 38 10.95 -4.07 -14.88
N GLY A 39 9.83 -4.79 -14.78
CA GLY A 39 8.56 -4.21 -14.33
C GLY A 39 8.62 -3.73 -12.87
N VAL A 40 9.25 -4.52 -11.99
CA VAL A 40 9.51 -4.16 -10.60
C VAL A 40 10.48 -2.98 -10.51
N GLY A 41 11.56 -2.97 -11.28
CA GLY A 41 12.50 -1.83 -11.31
C GLY A 41 11.84 -0.52 -11.75
N MET A 42 10.94 -0.58 -12.74
CA MET A 42 10.14 0.57 -13.15
C MET A 42 9.21 1.06 -12.03
N LEU A 43 8.56 0.14 -11.30
CA LEU A 43 7.73 0.49 -10.13
C LEU A 43 8.56 1.08 -8.99
N ASN A 44 9.75 0.53 -8.70
CA ASN A 44 10.65 1.05 -7.68
C ASN A 44 11.05 2.51 -7.99
N HIS A 45 11.36 2.82 -9.25
CA HIS A 45 11.66 4.19 -9.65
C HIS A 45 10.42 5.10 -9.61
N PHE A 46 9.26 4.61 -10.06
CA PHE A 46 8.02 5.37 -10.02
C PHE A 46 7.60 5.73 -8.58
N LEU A 47 7.83 4.82 -7.63
CA LEU A 47 7.47 4.98 -6.21
C LEU A 47 8.59 5.58 -5.36
N ARG A 48 9.64 6.12 -5.99
CA ARG A 48 10.76 6.78 -5.30
C ARG A 48 10.29 7.90 -4.38
N ASP A 49 11.15 8.30 -3.46
CA ASP A 49 10.89 9.48 -2.64
C ASP A 49 10.89 10.73 -3.54
N HIS A 50 9.73 11.32 -3.80
CA HIS A 50 9.61 12.47 -4.69
C HIS A 50 10.37 13.72 -4.20
N ARG A 51 10.78 13.79 -2.92
CA ARG A 51 11.53 14.94 -2.39
C ARG A 51 13.03 14.80 -2.62
N THR A 52 13.57 13.60 -2.40
CA THR A 52 15.01 13.35 -2.49
C THR A 52 15.43 12.66 -3.79
N GLN A 53 14.45 12.13 -4.53
CA GLN A 53 14.62 11.29 -5.71
C GLN A 53 15.26 9.92 -5.45
N ASP A 54 15.49 9.55 -4.18
CA ASP A 54 16.04 8.26 -3.81
C ASP A 54 15.05 7.13 -4.09
N THR A 55 15.54 6.08 -4.75
CA THR A 55 14.81 4.84 -4.99
C THR A 55 15.11 3.81 -3.91
N ALA A 56 14.24 2.81 -3.78
CA ALA A 56 14.45 1.65 -2.93
C ALA A 56 13.74 0.43 -3.52
N ASP A 57 14.24 -0.77 -3.20
CA ASP A 57 13.62 -2.00 -3.64
C ASP A 57 12.35 -2.28 -2.86
N TYR A 58 11.20 -2.28 -3.54
CA TYR A 58 9.93 -2.64 -2.93
C TYR A 58 9.81 -4.14 -2.71
N ASP A 59 9.10 -4.51 -1.65
CA ASP A 59 8.56 -5.85 -1.49
C ASP A 59 7.50 -6.08 -2.59
N PRO A 60 7.71 -6.99 -3.57
CA PRO A 60 6.80 -7.12 -4.71
C PRO A 60 5.38 -7.56 -4.32
N ARG A 61 5.18 -8.07 -3.09
CA ARG A 61 3.86 -8.40 -2.55
C ARG A 61 2.99 -7.15 -2.39
N GLU A 62 3.58 -5.97 -2.24
CA GLU A 62 2.86 -4.69 -2.21
C GLU A 62 2.13 -4.46 -3.56
N PHE A 63 2.74 -4.84 -4.68
CA PHE A 63 2.12 -4.74 -6.00
C PHE A 63 1.00 -5.78 -6.19
N ASP A 64 1.21 -7.00 -5.68
CA ASP A 64 0.17 -8.02 -5.63
C ASP A 64 -1.05 -7.54 -4.81
N LEU A 65 -0.82 -6.83 -3.68
CA LEU A 65 -1.87 -6.21 -2.87
C LEU A 65 -2.66 -5.18 -3.67
N LEU A 66 -1.98 -4.26 -4.39
CA LEU A 66 -2.65 -3.26 -5.22
C LEU A 66 -3.51 -3.90 -6.31
N HIS A 67 -2.99 -4.93 -6.98
CA HIS A 67 -3.76 -5.66 -7.99
C HIS A 67 -4.97 -6.39 -7.37
N ALA A 68 -4.78 -7.06 -6.23
CA ALA A 68 -5.87 -7.72 -5.51
C ALA A 68 -6.97 -6.74 -5.07
N LEU A 69 -6.61 -5.52 -4.68
CA LEU A 69 -7.57 -4.44 -4.38
C LEU A 69 -8.43 -4.10 -5.60
N LEU A 70 -7.81 -3.90 -6.76
CA LEU A 70 -8.52 -3.60 -8.01
C LEU A 70 -9.50 -4.71 -8.37
N VAL A 71 -9.08 -5.97 -8.27
CA VAL A 71 -9.95 -7.14 -8.49
C VAL A 71 -11.10 -7.17 -7.49
N LYS A 72 -10.82 -6.99 -6.19
CA LYS A 72 -11.83 -6.99 -5.12
C LYS A 72 -12.87 -5.89 -5.31
N LEU A 73 -12.48 -4.75 -5.89
CA LEU A 73 -13.35 -3.62 -6.21
C LEU A 73 -14.11 -3.77 -7.54
N GLY A 74 -13.87 -4.85 -8.30
CA GLY A 74 -14.45 -5.05 -9.62
C GLY A 74 -13.90 -4.09 -10.68
N LYS A 75 -12.66 -3.61 -10.51
CA LYS A 75 -12.02 -2.58 -11.34
C LYS A 75 -10.59 -2.99 -11.74
N PRO A 76 -10.37 -4.17 -12.34
CA PRO A 76 -9.01 -4.70 -12.62
C PRO A 76 -8.16 -3.81 -13.52
N ASN A 77 -8.77 -2.92 -14.31
CA ASN A 77 -8.08 -2.04 -15.26
C ASN A 77 -8.06 -0.56 -14.84
N ALA A 78 -8.49 -0.23 -13.62
CA ALA A 78 -8.51 1.15 -13.16
C ALA A 78 -7.10 1.65 -12.79
N THR A 79 -6.90 2.96 -12.94
CA THR A 79 -5.69 3.64 -12.48
C THR A 79 -5.78 3.88 -10.97
N ILE A 80 -4.68 3.65 -10.26
CA ILE A 80 -4.52 4.00 -8.85
C ILE A 80 -3.76 5.32 -8.77
N ASP A 81 -4.30 6.27 -8.03
CA ASP A 81 -3.59 7.51 -7.68
C ASP A 81 -2.68 7.24 -6.49
N ILE A 82 -1.38 7.41 -6.68
CA ILE A 82 -0.36 7.31 -5.64
C ILE A 82 -0.22 8.66 -4.94
N VAL A 83 -0.61 8.68 -3.67
CA VAL A 83 -0.40 9.83 -2.79
C VAL A 83 1.04 9.82 -2.29
N CYS A 84 1.54 8.67 -1.83
CA CYS A 84 2.92 8.52 -1.36
C CYS A 84 3.42 7.09 -1.55
N GLY A 85 4.61 6.95 -2.15
CA GLY A 85 5.40 5.72 -2.17
C GLY A 85 6.46 5.73 -1.07
N TYR A 86 7.71 5.42 -1.45
CA TYR A 86 8.85 5.29 -0.54
C TYR A 86 9.16 6.62 0.14
N ARG A 87 9.67 6.54 1.37
CA ARG A 87 10.15 7.70 2.13
C ARG A 87 11.54 7.43 2.64
N THR A 88 12.46 8.33 2.33
CA THR A 88 13.74 8.39 3.03
C THR A 88 13.55 8.75 4.51
N PRO A 89 14.53 8.44 5.37
CA PRO A 89 14.55 8.93 6.75
C PRO A 89 14.36 10.45 6.84
N PHE A 90 14.97 11.20 5.91
CA PHE A 90 14.81 12.66 5.81
C PHE A 90 13.35 13.05 5.59
N SER A 91 12.71 12.52 4.54
CA SER A 91 11.30 12.83 4.24
C SER A 91 10.34 12.38 5.32
N ASN A 92 10.57 11.21 5.94
CA ASN A 92 9.73 10.74 7.03
C ASN A 92 9.82 11.67 8.24
N ASN A 93 11.04 12.07 8.64
CA ASN A 93 11.24 13.01 9.73
C ASN A 93 10.64 14.39 9.40
N PHE A 94 10.88 14.90 8.19
CA PHE A 94 10.31 16.15 7.73
C PHE A 94 8.78 16.17 7.82
N LEU A 95 8.12 15.06 7.44
CA LEU A 95 6.67 14.95 7.57
C LEU A 95 6.22 14.86 9.03
N ARG A 96 6.98 14.18 9.90
CA ARG A 96 6.68 14.09 11.34
C ARG A 96 6.71 15.43 12.05
N THR A 97 7.61 16.33 11.67
CA THR A 97 7.84 17.59 12.38
C THR A 97 7.02 18.76 11.84
N ARG A 98 6.16 18.55 10.83
CA ARG A 98 5.35 19.63 10.23
C ARG A 98 4.19 20.11 11.11
N SER A 99 3.69 19.27 12.01
CA SER A 99 2.67 19.64 12.99
C SER A 99 2.74 18.71 14.20
N ALA A 100 2.07 19.08 15.31
CA ALA A 100 2.00 18.22 16.49
C ALA A 100 1.27 16.88 16.21
N ASP A 101 0.28 16.91 15.30
CA ASP A 101 -0.55 15.77 14.94
C ASP A 101 -0.43 15.46 13.44
N THR A 102 0.68 14.84 13.03
CA THR A 102 0.92 14.50 11.61
C THR A 102 0.37 13.13 11.23
N GLY A 103 0.17 12.24 12.21
CA GLY A 103 -0.23 10.85 11.95
C GLY A 103 0.86 10.03 11.27
N VAL A 104 2.12 10.50 11.30
CA VAL A 104 3.28 9.85 10.68
C VAL A 104 4.10 9.13 11.74
N ALA A 105 4.30 7.82 11.56
CA ALA A 105 5.08 7.01 12.49
C ALA A 105 6.59 7.22 12.31
N GLU A 106 7.34 7.12 13.40
CA GLU A 106 8.82 7.14 13.41
C GLU A 106 9.41 5.99 12.58
N HIS A 107 8.88 4.78 12.76
CA HIS A 107 9.27 3.58 12.02
C HIS A 107 8.18 3.19 11.02
N SER A 108 8.01 4.00 9.98
CA SER A 108 6.97 3.79 8.97
C SER A 108 7.30 2.66 8.01
N GLN A 109 6.29 1.88 7.58
CA GLN A 109 6.45 0.88 6.51
C GLN A 109 6.83 1.51 5.16
N HIS A 110 6.57 2.81 4.95
CA HIS A 110 7.05 3.55 3.77
C HIS A 110 8.57 3.61 3.69
N MET A 111 9.27 3.62 4.82
CA MET A 111 10.74 3.63 4.86
C MET A 111 11.33 2.24 4.58
N LEU A 112 10.49 1.20 4.63
CA LEU A 112 10.88 -0.18 4.34
C LEU A 112 10.44 -0.63 2.95
N SER A 113 9.92 0.29 2.12
CA SER A 113 9.36 0.00 0.80
C SER A 113 8.31 -1.11 0.82
N LYS A 114 7.44 -1.04 1.83
CA LYS A 114 6.38 -2.02 2.12
C LYS A 114 5.01 -1.37 2.24
N ALA A 115 4.87 -0.11 1.88
CA ALA A 115 3.62 0.61 2.02
C ALA A 115 3.42 1.70 0.98
N ILE A 116 2.17 1.91 0.61
CA ILE A 116 1.75 2.93 -0.35
C ILE A 116 0.46 3.60 0.16
N ASP A 117 0.44 4.93 0.11
CA ASP A 117 -0.76 5.72 0.35
C ASP A 117 -1.47 5.93 -0.99
N ILE A 118 -2.73 5.50 -1.09
CA ILE A 118 -3.45 5.40 -2.36
C ILE A 118 -4.83 6.06 -2.35
N ARG A 119 -5.28 6.41 -3.55
CA ARG A 119 -6.67 6.70 -3.93
C ARG A 119 -7.01 5.94 -5.22
N ILE A 120 -8.29 5.74 -5.48
CA ILE A 120 -8.77 5.18 -6.75
C ILE A 120 -9.90 6.08 -7.25
N PRO A 121 -9.74 6.77 -8.41
CA PRO A 121 -10.80 7.59 -8.98
C PRO A 121 -12.12 6.86 -9.09
N GLY A 122 -13.20 7.51 -8.63
CA GLY A 122 -14.55 6.93 -8.60
C GLY A 122 -14.78 5.86 -7.51
N VAL A 123 -13.87 5.71 -6.55
CA VAL A 123 -14.04 4.85 -5.36
C VAL A 123 -13.88 5.70 -4.11
N SER A 124 -14.89 5.70 -3.23
CA SER A 124 -14.77 6.38 -1.93
C SER A 124 -13.68 5.73 -1.07
N THR A 125 -12.96 6.53 -0.30
CA THR A 125 -11.89 6.04 0.60
C THR A 125 -12.42 5.05 1.64
N LEU A 126 -13.67 5.20 2.08
CA LEU A 126 -14.35 4.23 2.93
C LEU A 126 -14.51 2.86 2.25
N LYS A 127 -14.95 2.85 0.98
CA LYS A 127 -15.09 1.60 0.20
C LYS A 127 -13.73 0.96 -0.06
N LEU A 128 -12.73 1.78 -0.39
CA LEU A 128 -11.35 1.33 -0.59
C LEU A 128 -10.78 0.69 0.70
N ARG A 129 -10.93 1.36 1.85
CA ARG A 129 -10.54 0.83 3.17
C ARG A 129 -11.19 -0.52 3.44
N ASN A 130 -12.50 -0.63 3.24
CA ASN A 130 -13.24 -1.87 3.48
C ASN A 130 -12.75 -3.01 2.58
N ALA A 131 -12.45 -2.72 1.32
CA ALA A 131 -11.87 -3.71 0.41
C ALA A 131 -10.47 -4.16 0.89
N ALA A 132 -9.62 -3.22 1.32
CA ALA A 132 -8.28 -3.53 1.84
C ALA A 132 -8.33 -4.39 3.10
N LEU A 133 -9.19 -4.03 4.07
CA LEU A 133 -9.39 -4.82 5.29
C LEU A 133 -9.88 -6.24 4.98
N ALA A 134 -10.77 -6.39 3.99
CA ALA A 134 -11.29 -7.69 3.59
C ALA A 134 -10.26 -8.60 2.90
N LEU A 135 -9.16 -8.04 2.37
CA LEU A 135 -8.06 -8.84 1.82
C LEU A 135 -7.17 -9.43 2.91
N GLY A 136 -7.00 -8.74 4.05
CA GLY A 136 -6.16 -9.23 5.15
C GLY A 136 -4.68 -9.41 4.79
N MET A 137 -4.19 -8.68 3.77
CA MET A 137 -2.83 -8.84 3.23
C MET A 137 -1.76 -8.03 3.98
N GLY A 138 -2.16 -7.21 4.96
CA GLY A 138 -1.26 -6.47 5.84
C GLY A 138 -1.95 -5.29 6.51
N GLY A 139 -1.23 -4.20 6.77
CA GLY A 139 -1.76 -3.05 7.51
C GLY A 139 -2.65 -2.14 6.65
N VAL A 140 -3.68 -1.56 7.28
CA VAL A 140 -4.59 -0.61 6.63
C VAL A 140 -4.78 0.63 7.50
N GLY A 141 -4.38 1.80 7.01
CA GLY A 141 -4.62 3.09 7.63
C GLY A 141 -5.70 3.88 6.90
N TYR A 142 -6.69 4.42 7.63
CA TYR A 142 -7.77 5.22 7.05
C TYR A 142 -7.61 6.70 7.39
N TYR A 143 -7.50 7.54 6.34
CA TYR A 143 -7.29 8.99 6.47
C TYR A 143 -8.45 9.73 5.78
N PRO A 144 -9.65 9.82 6.41
CA PRO A 144 -10.83 10.43 5.80
C PRO A 144 -10.64 11.93 5.48
N THR A 145 -10.00 12.70 6.35
CA THR A 145 -9.78 14.15 6.14
C THR A 145 -8.84 14.42 4.97
N SER A 146 -7.70 13.72 4.93
CA SER A 146 -6.73 13.81 3.83
C SER A 146 -7.16 12.97 2.60
N GLN A 147 -8.29 12.28 2.70
CA GLN A 147 -8.90 11.46 1.66
C GLN A 147 -7.96 10.42 1.04
N PHE A 148 -7.26 9.61 1.82
CA PHE A 148 -6.49 8.47 1.27
C PHE A 148 -6.59 7.24 2.17
N VAL A 149 -6.15 6.09 1.63
CA VAL A 149 -5.98 4.85 2.38
C VAL A 149 -4.52 4.44 2.31
N HIS A 150 -3.92 4.18 3.46
CA HIS A 150 -2.62 3.54 3.57
C HIS A 150 -2.81 2.03 3.49
N VAL A 151 -1.99 1.37 2.68
CA VAL A 151 -1.90 -0.09 2.63
C VAL A 151 -0.43 -0.50 2.73
N ASP A 152 -0.17 -1.62 3.40
CA ASP A 152 1.16 -2.18 3.55
C ASP A 152 1.14 -3.71 3.64
N VAL A 153 2.25 -4.36 3.31
CA VAL A 153 2.46 -5.83 3.45
C VAL A 153 3.20 -6.23 4.73
N GLY A 154 3.13 -5.38 5.76
CA GLY A 154 3.58 -5.69 7.12
C GLY A 154 2.55 -6.52 7.90
N PRO A 155 2.65 -6.54 9.25
CA PRO A 155 1.67 -7.23 10.08
C PRO A 155 0.25 -6.68 9.89
N VAL A 156 -0.74 -7.59 9.84
CA VAL A 156 -2.16 -7.23 9.74
C VAL A 156 -2.57 -6.38 10.95
N ARG A 157 -2.96 -5.15 10.67
CA ARG A 157 -3.38 -4.15 11.67
C ARG A 157 -4.24 -3.10 10.99
N GLN A 158 -4.99 -2.34 11.78
CA GLN A 158 -5.79 -1.24 11.25
C GLN A 158 -5.74 -0.02 12.17
N TRP A 159 -5.77 1.16 11.58
CA TRP A 159 -5.86 2.42 12.31
C TRP A 159 -6.63 3.46 11.50
N GLN A 160 -7.06 4.52 12.18
CA GLN A 160 -7.71 5.66 11.55
C GLN A 160 -7.09 6.95 12.11
N PHE A 161 -6.86 7.92 11.23
CA PHE A 161 -6.32 9.22 11.59
C PHE A 161 -7.27 10.33 11.12
N GLY A 162 -7.63 11.26 12.00
CA GLY A 162 -8.55 12.35 11.66
C GLY A 162 -10.04 11.95 11.65
N GLY A 163 -10.54 11.42 12.76
CA GLY A 163 -11.97 11.34 13.04
C GLY A 163 -12.24 12.01 14.39
N GLY A 164 -13.21 12.93 14.45
CA GLY A 164 -13.57 13.60 15.70
C GLY A 164 -13.89 12.59 16.82
N ARG A 165 -13.28 12.84 17.98
CA ARG A 165 -13.23 12.06 19.24
C ARG A 165 -12.48 10.72 19.17
N GLY A 166 -11.35 10.71 19.88
CA GLY A 166 -10.35 9.66 19.90
C GLY A 166 -10.89 8.27 20.20
N THR A 167 -10.45 7.31 19.40
CA THR A 167 -10.21 5.96 19.88
C THR A 167 -9.00 5.43 19.12
N GLN A 168 -7.84 5.54 19.74
CA GLN A 168 -6.72 4.67 19.41
C GLN A 168 -7.18 3.28 19.89
N MET A 169 -7.71 2.45 18.98
CA MET A 169 -8.02 1.06 19.31
C MET A 169 -6.67 0.35 19.46
N ALA A 170 -6.15 0.35 20.69
CA ALA A 170 -5.01 -0.46 21.07
C ALA A 170 -5.34 -1.94 20.83
N SER A 171 -4.46 -2.64 20.14
CA SER A 171 -4.54 -4.08 19.95
C SER A 171 -4.37 -4.79 21.29
N THR A 172 -5.43 -5.46 21.76
CA THR A 172 -5.37 -6.27 22.99
C THR A 172 -4.46 -7.49 22.78
N HIS A 173 -3.23 -7.42 23.30
CA HIS A 173 -2.40 -8.60 23.54
C HIS A 173 -2.94 -9.34 24.77
N THR A 174 -3.57 -10.50 24.55
CA THR A 174 -3.99 -11.38 25.63
C THR A 174 -2.76 -12.11 26.20
N ARG A 175 -2.19 -11.61 27.30
CA ARG A 175 -1.24 -12.38 28.11
C ARG A 175 -2.02 -13.38 28.98
N LYS A 176 -1.93 -14.67 28.66
CA LYS A 176 -2.27 -15.75 29.61
C LYS A 176 -1.20 -15.77 30.71
N HIS A 177 -1.57 -15.43 31.95
CA HIS A 177 -0.78 -15.77 33.13
C HIS A 177 -1.34 -17.04 33.75
N GLY A 178 -0.52 -18.10 33.71
CA GLY A 178 -0.75 -19.34 34.43
C GLY A 178 -0.61 -19.11 35.92
N ARG A 179 -1.63 -19.49 36.69
CA ARG A 179 -1.55 -19.62 38.15
C ARG A 179 -0.79 -20.90 38.48
N ARG A 180 0.38 -20.76 39.11
CA ARG A 180 0.99 -21.82 39.92
C ARG A 180 0.25 -21.88 41.26
N ARG A 181 -0.25 -23.06 41.63
CA ARG A 181 -0.70 -23.38 42.99
C ARG A 181 0.51 -23.84 43.80
N ALA A 182 0.65 -23.30 45.00
CA ALA A 182 1.28 -23.97 46.13
C ALA A 182 0.15 -24.34 47.10
#